data_AF-A0A963GLC1-F1
#
_entry.id   AF-A0A963GLC1-F1
#
_cell.length_a   1.000
_cell.length_b   1.000
_cell.length_c   1.000
_cell.angle_alpha   90.00
_cell.angle_beta   90.00
_cell.angle_gamma   90.00
#
_symmetry.space_group_name_H-M   'P 1'
#
loop_
_entity.id
_entity.type
_entity.pdbx_description
1 polymer ?
#
loop_
_entity_poly.entity_id
_entity_poly.type
_entity_poly.pdbx_seq_one_letter_code
_entity_poly.pdbx_strand_id
1 'polypeptide(L)' 'MRYAQQTLRRSLCCDGHFHGIRPFKLPGGRLLWPADEIDDLATGKAREQAAA' A
#
# COMPACT_ATOMS: atom_id res chain seq x y z
N MET A 1 -11.21 3.91 -9.88
CA MET A 1 -9.99 4.70 -10.18
C MET A 1 -8.80 3.75 -10.20
N ARG A 2 -7.83 3.87 -11.12
CA ARG A 2 -6.65 2.98 -11.17
C ARG A 2 -5.38 3.80 -11.00
N TYR A 3 -4.56 3.47 -10.01
CA TYR A 3 -3.25 4.10 -9.83
C TYR A 3 -2.23 3.59 -10.84
N ALA A 4 -1.34 4.47 -11.27
CA ALA A 4 -0.23 4.08 -12.13
C ALA A 4 0.83 3.33 -11.31
N GLN A 5 1.44 2.31 -11.91
CA GLN A 5 2.46 1.47 -11.27
C GLN A 5 3.64 2.27 -10.71
N GLN A 6 4.04 3.36 -11.39
CA GLN A 6 5.15 4.22 -10.97
C GLN A 6 4.85 4.96 -9.67
N THR A 7 3.60 5.35 -9.43
CA THR A 7 3.18 6.01 -8.19
C THR A 7 3.26 5.04 -7.02
N LEU A 8 2.76 3.82 -7.22
CA LEU A 8 2.82 2.76 -6.21
C LEU A 8 4.27 2.44 -5.83
N ARG A 9 5.15 2.25 -6.82
CA ARG A 9 6.57 1.97 -6.58
C ARG A 9 7.27 3.12 -5.87
N ARG A 10 6.98 4.38 -6.22
CA ARG A 10 7.60 5.54 -5.57
C ARG A 10 7.21 5.65 -4.11
N SER A 11 5.92 5.57 -3.79
CA SER A 11 5.44 5.58 -2.40
C SER A 11 6.06 4.43 -1.60
N LEU A 12 6.15 3.24 -2.19
CA LEU A 12 6.71 2.10 -1.48
C LEU A 12 8.23 2.22 -1.24
N CYS A 13 8.99 2.77 -2.19
CA CYS A 13 10.43 2.93 -2.05
C CYS A 13 10.81 4.13 -1.16
N CYS A 14 10.06 5.23 -1.22
CA CYS A 14 10.34 6.45 -0.47
C CYS A 14 9.77 6.38 0.95
N ASP A 15 8.50 5.99 1.08
CA ASP A 15 7.75 6.04 2.33
C ASP A 15 7.65 4.66 3.01
N GLY A 16 7.92 3.57 2.28
CA GLY A 16 7.80 2.21 2.81
C GLY A 16 6.37 1.72 2.99
N HIS A 17 5.39 2.55 2.61
CA HIS A 17 3.97 2.29 2.73
C HIS A 17 3.19 2.98 1.61
N PHE A 18 1.96 2.54 1.35
CA PHE A 18 1.06 3.18 0.39
C PHE A 18 -0.28 3.40 1.07
N HIS A 19 -0.68 4.66 1.25
CA HIS A 19 -1.93 5.02 1.95
C HIS A 19 -2.08 4.37 3.34
N GLY A 20 -0.98 4.26 4.10
CA GLY A 20 -0.94 3.64 5.42
C GLY A 20 -0.75 2.11 5.41
N ILE A 21 -0.89 1.48 4.24
CA ILE A 21 -0.76 0.02 4.07
C ILE A 21 0.71 -0.35 3.88
N ARG A 22 1.22 -1.26 4.72
CA ARG A 22 2.58 -1.80 4.61
C ARG A 22 2.54 -3.22 4.05
N PRO A 23 3.00 -3.45 2.81
CA PRO A 23 3.07 -4.80 2.28
C PRO A 23 4.21 -5.60 2.94
N PHE A 24 3.96 -6.89 3.11
CA PHE A 24 4.98 -7.83 3.59
C PHE A 24 5.83 -8.32 2.43
N LYS A 25 7.16 -8.22 2.57
CA LYS A 25 8.09 -8.84 1.62
C LYS A 25 8.15 -10.34 1.87
N LEU A 26 7.71 -11.13 0.92
CA LEU A 26 7.91 -12.58 0.94
C LEU A 26 9.35 -12.92 0.56
N PRO A 27 9.86 -14.10 0.98
CA PRO A 27 11.18 -14.59 0.59
C PRO A 27 11.32 -14.77 -0.94
N GLY A 28 10.21 -14.86 -1.68
CA GLY A 28 10.19 -14.92 -3.14
C GLY A 28 10.24 -13.56 -3.85
N GLY A 29 10.50 -12.46 -3.15
CA GLY A 29 10.57 -11.10 -3.73
C GLY A 29 9.22 -10.49 -4.12
N ARG A 30 8.11 -11.20 -3.85
CA ARG A 30 6.75 -10.68 -4.01
C ARG A 30 6.34 -9.88 -2.79
N LEU A 31 5.50 -8.88 -3.02
CA LEU A 31 4.86 -8.11 -1.97
C LEU A 31 3.48 -8.70 -1.70
N LEU A 32 3.25 -9.15 -0.47
CA LEU A 32 1.94 -9.56 -0.01
C LEU A 32 1.23 -8.33 0.53
N TRP A 33 0.12 -8.01 -0.13
CA TRP A 33 -0.79 -6.96 0.29
C TRP A 33 -1.90 -7.59 1.13
N PRO A 34 -2.14 -7.11 2.35
CA PRO A 34 -3.25 -7.55 3.17
C PRO A 34 -4.57 -7.20 2.46
N ALA A 35 -5.39 -8.21 2.18
CA ALA A 35 -6.60 -8.05 1.38
C ALA A 35 -7.64 -7.14 2.06
N ASP A 36 -7.77 -7.23 3.38
CA ASP A 36 -8.69 -6.42 4.18
C ASP A 36 -8.39 -4.91 4.05
N GLU A 37 -7.11 -4.52 4.16
CA GLU A 37 -6.70 -3.12 4.03
C GLU A 37 -6.87 -2.59 2.60
N ILE A 38 -6.65 -3.43 1.59
CA ILE A 38 -6.87 -3.07 0.18
C ILE A 38 -8.36 -2.93 -0.12
N ASP A 39 -9.20 -3.78 0.46
CA ASP A 39 -10.66 -3.70 0.31
C ASP A 39 -11.22 -2.44 0.99
N ASP A 40 -10.74 -2.12 2.21
CA ASP A 40 -11.04 -0.88 2.91
C ASP A 40 -10.66 0.34 2.06
N LEU A 41 -9.45 0.33 1.46
CA LEU A 41 -8.98 1.39 0.57
C LEU A 41 -9.80 1.49 -0.73
N ALA A 42 -10.17 0.35 -1.33
CA ALA A 42 -10.97 0.30 -2.55
C ALA A 42 -12.42 0.77 -2.32
N THR A 43 -12.95 0.49 -1.13
CA THR A 43 -14.28 0.92 -0.68
C THR A 43 -14.28 2.37 -0.17
N GLY A 44 -13.11 2.98 -0.01
CA GLY A 44 -12.96 4.40 0.36
C GLY A 44 -12.97 4.66 1.88
N LYS A 45 -12.74 3.64 2.70
CA LYS A 45 -12.41 3.83 4.11
C LYS A 45 -10.98 4.34 4.19
N ALA A 46 -10.86 5.67 4.17
CA ALA A 46 -9.58 6.35 4.29
C ALA A 46 -8.99 6.09 5.69
N ARG A 47 -8.00 5.18 5.76
CA ARG A 47 -7.09 5.11 6.90
C ARG A 47 -6.09 6.25 6.73
N GLU A 48 -6.33 7.31 7.50
CA GLU A 48 -5.44 8.46 7.63
C GLU A 48 -4.01 7.99 7.96
N GLN A 49 -3.04 8.40 7.14
CA GLN A 49 -1.65 8.00 7.29
C GLN A 49 -1.10 8.61 8.58
N ALA A 50 -0.77 7.75 9.55
CA ALA A 50 0.03 8.12 10.70
C ALA A 50 1.43 8.54 10.23
N ALA A 51 1.60 9.85 10.06
CA ALA A 51 2.89 10.52 10.09
C ALA A 51 3.41 10.47 11.53
N ALA A 52 4.49 9.72 11.74
CA ALA A 52 5.40 9.85 12.88
C ALA A 52 6.79 9.37 12.45
#